data_AF-A0A8D9RYA4-F1
#
_entry.id   AF-A0A8D9RYA4-F1
#
_cell.length_a   1.000
_cell.length_b   1.000
_cell.length_c   1.000
_cell.angle_alpha   90.00
_cell.angle_beta   90.00
_cell.angle_gamma   90.00
#
_symmetry.space_group_name_H-M   'P 1'
#
loop_
_entity.id
_entity.type
_entity.pdbx_description
1 polymer ?
#
loop_
_entity_poly.entity_id
_entity_poly.type
_entity_poly.pdbx_seq_one_letter_code
_entity_poly.pdbx_strand_id
1 'polypeptide(L)' 'MQYKPHEYQQYATQFILNHPVAAILLDMGLGKSVITLTAIKQLIQQGKVQRVLVVAPLR' A
#
# COMPACT_ATOMS: atom_id res chain seq x y z
N MET A 1 17.77 -6.22 3.67
CA MET A 1 17.79 -5.23 2.56
C MET A 1 16.97 -4.02 2.97
N GLN A 2 17.44 -2.82 2.67
CA GLN A 2 16.64 -1.60 2.86
C GLN A 2 15.73 -1.41 1.65
N TYR A 3 14.42 -1.32 1.87
CA TYR A 3 13.45 -1.05 0.81
C TYR A 3 13.58 0.41 0.35
N LYS A 4 13.86 0.61 -0.93
CA LYS A 4 13.84 1.93 -1.58
C LYS A 4 12.75 1.92 -2.65
N PRO A 5 11.59 2.57 -2.42
CA PRO A 5 10.48 2.52 -3.35
C PRO A 5 10.84 3.20 -4.67
N HIS A 6 10.52 2.55 -5.79
CA HIS A 6 10.53 3.20 -7.10
C HIS A 6 9.47 4.31 -7.16
N GLU A 7 9.60 5.26 -8.08
CA GLU A 7 8.69 6.40 -8.20
C GLU A 7 7.22 5.98 -8.36
N TYR A 8 6.94 4.96 -9.18
CA TYR A 8 5.58 4.44 -9.35
C TYR A 8 5.01 3.83 -8.06
N GLN A 9 5.85 3.25 -7.19
CA GLN A 9 5.43 2.72 -5.89
C GLN A 9 5.12 3.84 -4.91
N GLN A 10 5.90 4.93 -4.94
CA GLN A 10 5.64 6.13 -4.14
C GLN A 10 4.33 6.78 -4.57
N TYR A 11 4.14 6.96 -5.89
CA TYR A 11 2.89 7.49 -6.45
C TYR A 11 1.67 6.66 -6.04
N ALA A 12 1.72 5.34 -6.23
CA ALA A 12 0.62 4.44 -5.85
C ALA A 12 0.36 4.43 -4.33
N THR A 13 1.41 4.49 -3.51
CA THR A 13 1.27 4.61 -2.05
C THR A 13 0.56 5.90 -1.69
N GLN A 14 0.97 7.04 -2.27
CA GLN A 14 0.34 8.33 -2.00
C GLN A 14 -1.11 8.38 -2.48
N PHE A 15 -1.40 7.72 -3.61
CA PHE A 15 -2.76 7.58 -4.10
C PHE A 15 -3.67 6.90 -3.07
N ILE A 16 -3.22 5.80 -2.42
CA ILE A 16 -3.96 5.14 -1.34
C ILE A 16 -4.16 6.08 -0.14
N LEU A 17 -3.15 6.87 0.23
CA LEU A 17 -3.21 7.74 1.42
C LEU A 17 -4.14 8.95 1.23
N ASN A 18 -4.31 9.42 0.00
CA ASN A 18 -5.08 10.61 -0.33
C ASN A 18 -6.56 10.31 -0.62
N HIS A 19 -6.92 9.06 -0.91
CA HIS A 19 -8.28 8.66 -1.24
C HIS A 19 -8.82 7.73 -0.15
N PRO A 20 -9.99 8.02 0.45
CA PRO A 20 -10.63 7.12 1.42
C PRO A 20 -10.88 5.71 0.87
N VAL A 21 -11.06 5.59 -0.46
CA VAL A 21 -11.20 4.33 -1.20
C VAL A 21 -10.33 4.41 -2.46
N ALA A 22 -9.50 3.39 -2.70
CA ALA A 22 -8.56 3.36 -3.81
C ALA A 22 -8.50 1.97 -4.46
N ALA A 23 -8.33 1.95 -5.79
CA ALA A 23 -8.03 0.74 -6.55
C ALA A 23 -6.68 0.89 -7.25
N ILE A 24 -5.76 -0.05 -7.02
CA ILE A 24 -4.42 -0.06 -7.63
C ILE A 24 -4.35 -1.18 -8.65
N LEU A 25 -4.44 -0.83 -9.93
CA LEU A 25 -4.39 -1.76 -11.06
C LEU A 25 -2.99 -1.75 -11.69
N LEU A 26 -2.08 -2.54 -11.12
CA LEU A 26 -0.70 -2.67 -11.58
C LEU A 26 -0.42 -4.11 -12.05
N ASP A 27 0.47 -4.25 -13.02
CA ASP A 27 0.94 -5.54 -13.52
C ASP A 27 1.62 -6.41 -12.45
N MET A 28 1.73 -7.69 -12.75
CA MET A 28 2.43 -8.66 -11.91
C MET A 28 3.90 -8.26 -11.71
N GLY A 29 4.45 -8.51 -10.53
CA GLY A 29 5.84 -8.16 -10.19
C GLY A 29 6.09 -6.70 -9.79
N LEU A 30 5.13 -5.78 -9.98
CA LEU A 30 5.28 -4.36 -9.63
C LEU A 30 5.18 -4.04 -8.14
N GLY A 31 5.24 -5.03 -7.25
CA GLY A 31 5.29 -4.78 -5.81
C GLY A 31 3.98 -4.25 -5.21
N LYS A 32 2.81 -4.63 -5.74
CA LYS A 32 1.50 -4.29 -5.15
C LYS A 32 1.45 -4.53 -3.63
N SER A 33 1.97 -5.65 -3.15
CA SER A 33 2.04 -5.96 -1.71
C SER A 33 2.89 -4.95 -0.93
N VAL A 34 4.07 -4.57 -1.44
CA VAL A 34 4.93 -3.61 -0.72
C VAL A 34 4.35 -2.20 -0.73
N ILE A 35 3.66 -1.80 -1.80
CA ILE A 35 2.88 -0.55 -1.86
C ILE A 35 1.81 -0.55 -0.77
N THR A 36 0.96 -1.58 -0.73
CA THR A 36 -0.14 -1.68 0.25
C THR A 36 0.37 -1.69 1.69
N LEU A 37 1.40 -2.49 1.98
CA LEU A 37 1.99 -2.56 3.33
C LEU A 37 2.65 -1.24 3.74
N THR A 38 3.25 -0.52 2.80
CA THR A 38 3.83 0.81 3.06
C THR A 38 2.74 1.81 3.40
N ALA A 39 1.62 1.84 2.66
CA ALA A 39 0.48 2.71 2.95
C ALA A 39 -0.11 2.40 4.33
N ILE A 40 -0.35 1.12 4.64
CA ILE A 40 -0.84 0.67 5.96
C ILE A 40 0.08 1.16 7.07
N LYS A 41 1.40 0.96 6.93
CA LYS A 41 2.38 1.40 7.92
C LYS A 41 2.30 2.90 8.17
N GLN A 42 2.18 3.71 7.12
CA GLN A 42 2.06 5.16 7.28
C GLN A 42 0.74 5.56 7.96
N LEU A 43 -0.38 4.92 7.63
CA LEU A 43 -1.67 5.18 8.29
C LEU A 43 -1.60 4.86 9.78
N ILE A 44 -0.93 3.77 10.18
CA ILE A 44 -0.70 3.42 11.58
C ILE A 44 0.19 4.47 12.26
N GLN A 45 1.29 4.87 11.62
CA GLN A 45 2.21 5.89 12.16
C GLN A 45 1.54 7.26 12.32
N GLN A 46 0.60 7.61 11.44
CA GLN A 46 -0.20 8.83 11.54
C GLN A 46 -1.34 8.70 12.59
N GLY A 47 -1.50 7.54 13.24
CA GLY A 47 -2.57 7.28 14.20
C GLY A 47 -3.96 7.17 13.57
N LYS A 48 -4.06 7.07 12.24
CA LYS A 48 -5.35 7.00 11.52
C LYS A 48 -6.01 5.63 11.60
N VAL A 49 -5.22 4.57 11.77
CA VAL A 49 -5.71 3.19 11.88
C VAL A 49 -4.94 2.43 12.95
N GLN A 50 -5.60 1.48 13.62
CA GLN A 50 -4.98 0.62 14.65
C GLN A 50 -5.01 -0.87 14.27
N ARG A 51 -5.99 -1.29 13.47
CA ARG A 51 -6.17 -2.67 13.02
C ARG A 51 -6.51 -2.66 11.53
N VAL A 52 -5.95 -3.61 10.78
CA VAL A 52 -6.15 -3.75 9.34
C VAL A 52 -6.57 -5.17 9.01
N LEU A 53 -7.63 -5.33 8.21
CA LEU A 53 -8.07 -6.60 7.66
C LEU A 53 -7.54 -6.74 6.24
N VAL A 54 -6.76 -7.79 5.99
CA VAL A 54 -6.33 -8.15 4.62
C VAL A 54 -7.20 -9.29 4.15
N VAL A 55 -7.96 -9.07 3.08
CA VAL A 55 -8.76 -10.09 2.41
C VAL A 55 -8.02 -10.47 1.12
N ALA A 56 -7.75 -11.76 0.97
CA ALA A 56 -7.10 -12.33 -0.21
C ALA A 56 -7.85 -13.60 -0.63
N PRO A 57 -7.83 -13.97 -1.92
CA PRO A 57 -8.33 -15.27 -2.34
C PRO A 57 -7.53 -16.39 -1.66
N LEU A 58 -8.18 -17.54 -1.47
CA LEU A 58 -7.57 -18.73 -0.85
C LEU A 58 -6.43 -19.34 -1.69
N ARG A 59 -6.31 -18.94 -2.96
CA ARG A 59 -5.43 -19.54 -3.96
C ARG A 59 -4.84 -18.45 -4.85
#